data_AF-A0A9Q0LQQ2-F1
#
_entry.id   AF-A0A9Q0LQQ2-F1
#
_cell.length_a   1.000
_cell.length_b   1.000
_cell.length_c   1.000
_cell.angle_alpha   90.00
_cell.angle_beta   90.00
_cell.angle_gamma   90.00
#
_symmetry.space_group_name_H-M   'P 1'
#
loop_
_entity.id
_entity.type
_entity.pdbx_description
1 polymer ?
#
loop_
_entity_poly.entity_id
_entity_poly.type
_entity_poly.pdbx_seq_one_letter_code
_entity_poly.pdbx_strand_id
1 'polypeptide(L)' 'MDFQNLIEQATQSTLEEPDWTKNFEIIDQLTKNTTIYPAFLKSLRTKILNQNEQTQELAIELLFAYWKNLPFNFSINLF' A
#
# COMPACT_ATOMS: atom_id res chain seq x y z
N MET A 1 9.31 -8.57 10.06
CA MET A 1 7.84 -8.49 10.00
C MET A 1 7.42 -8.99 8.63
N ASP A 2 6.33 -9.76 8.52
CA ASP A 2 5.82 -10.18 7.20
C ASP A 2 5.27 -8.95 6.44
N PHE A 3 5.57 -8.85 5.14
CA PHE A 3 5.15 -7.72 4.29
C PHE A 3 3.63 -7.61 4.21
N GLN A 4 2.90 -8.73 4.24
CA GLN A 4 1.43 -8.70 4.27
C GLN A 4 0.90 -8.11 5.59
N ASN A 5 1.53 -8.44 6.72
CA ASN A 5 1.16 -7.91 8.02
C ASN A 5 1.38 -6.38 8.11
N LEU A 6 2.40 -5.85 7.42
CA LEU A 6 2.61 -4.40 7.30
C LEU A 6 1.44 -3.70 6.58
N ILE A 7 0.96 -4.27 5.48
CA ILE A 7 -0.20 -3.73 4.74
C ILE A 7 -1.47 -3.82 5.60
N GLU A 8 -1.66 -4.91 6.33
CA GLU A 8 -2.80 -5.07 7.24
C GLU A 8 -2.81 -4.00 8.33
N GLN A 9 -1.67 -3.74 8.96
CA GLN A 9 -1.53 -2.71 9.98
C GLN A 9 -1.69 -1.29 9.42
N ALA A 10 -1.23 -1.03 8.19
CA ALA A 10 -1.39 0.28 7.55
C ALA A 10 -2.83 0.56 7.10
N THR A 11 -3.68 -0.48 7.00
CA THR A 11 -5.06 -0.38 6.51
C THR A 11 -6.10 -0.85 7.54
N GLN A 12 -5.70 -0.99 8.80
CA GLN A 12 -6.58 -1.42 9.88
C GLN A 12 -7.68 -0.36 10.12
N SER A 13 -8.93 -0.80 10.22
CA SER A 13 -10.09 0.09 10.37
C SER A 13 -10.14 0.85 11.70
N THR A 14 -9.26 0.52 12.63
CA THR A 14 -9.10 1.22 13.93
C THR A 14 -8.23 2.47 13.82
N LEU A 15 -7.52 2.67 12.71
CA LEU A 15 -6.79 3.91 12.47
C LEU A 15 -7.76 5.01 12.08
N GLU A 16 -7.67 6.16 12.73
CA GLU A 16 -8.42 7.36 12.36
C GLU A 16 -7.80 8.08 11.14
N GLU A 17 -6.49 7.92 10.94
CA GLU A 17 -5.72 8.56 9.87
C GLU A 17 -4.62 7.64 9.29
N PRO A 18 -4.07 7.94 8.11
CA PRO A 18 -2.99 7.15 7.52
C PRO A 18 -1.75 7.08 8.43
N ASP A 19 -1.27 5.86 8.68
CA ASP A 19 0.03 5.66 9.33
C ASP A 19 1.16 5.90 8.32
N TRP A 20 1.58 7.16 8.21
CA TRP A 20 2.63 7.56 7.26
C TRP A 20 3.95 6.84 7.50
N THR A 21 4.28 6.49 8.75
CA THR A 21 5.49 5.73 9.06
C THR A 21 5.45 4.36 8.41
N LYS A 22 4.33 3.62 8.57
CA LYS A 22 4.16 2.32 7.91
C LYS A 22 4.03 2.44 6.40
N ASN A 23 3.35 3.47 5.90
CA ASN A 23 3.22 3.68 4.46
C ASN A 23 4.59 3.88 3.80
N PHE A 24 5.47 4.69 4.39
CA PHE A 24 6.83 4.86 3.86
C PHE A 24 7.69 3.62 4.02
N GLU A 25 7.52 2.83 5.09
CA GLU A 25 8.20 1.54 5.23
C GLU A 25 7.79 0.56 4.12
N ILE A 26 6.50 0.48 3.80
CA ILE A 26 5.98 -0.36 2.68
C ILE A 26 6.59 0.10 1.36
N ILE A 27 6.60 1.41 1.09
CA ILE A 27 7.16 1.99 -0.13
C ILE A 27 8.67 1.69 -0.22
N ASP A 28 9.42 1.89 0.85
CA ASP A 28 10.85 1.59 0.90
C ASP A 28 11.11 0.10 0.60
N GLN A 29 10.33 -0.82 1.16
CA GLN A 29 10.44 -2.25 0.85
C GLN A 29 10.13 -2.57 -0.62
N LEU A 30 9.12 -1.91 -1.21
CA LEU A 30 8.82 -2.05 -2.64
C LEU A 30 10.00 -1.55 -3.48
N THR A 31 10.54 -0.37 -3.20
CA THR A 31 11.68 0.15 -3.98
C THR A 31 12.93 -0.74 -3.91
N LYS A 32 13.12 -1.47 -2.80
CA LYS A 32 14.25 -2.38 -2.58
C LYS A 32 14.04 -3.77 -3.17
N ASN A 33 12.79 -4.22 -3.28
CA ASN A 33 12.47 -5.57 -3.75
C ASN A 33 11.25 -5.55 -4.67
N THR A 34 11.47 -5.67 -5.98
CA THR A 34 10.39 -5.64 -6.96
C THR A 34 9.56 -6.92 -6.99
N THR A 35 10.06 -8.02 -6.42
CA THR A 35 9.37 -9.32 -6.43
C THR A 35 8.09 -9.34 -5.59
N ILE A 36 7.95 -8.41 -4.63
CA ILE A 36 6.78 -8.31 -3.75
C ILE A 36 5.65 -7.42 -4.32
N TYR A 37 5.86 -6.78 -5.48
CA TYR A 37 4.85 -5.92 -6.12
C TYR A 37 3.52 -6.64 -6.40
N PRO A 38 3.50 -7.86 -6.98
CA PRO A 38 2.25 -8.56 -7.22
C PRO A 38 1.47 -8.84 -5.92
N ALA A 39 2.18 -9.15 -4.84
CA ALA A 39 1.57 -9.38 -3.53
C ALA A 39 1.02 -8.08 -2.92
N PHE A 40 1.73 -6.95 -3.09
CA PHE A 40 1.27 -5.62 -2.70
C PHE A 40 -0.03 -5.24 -3.42
N LEU A 41 -0.04 -5.28 -4.76
CA LEU A 41 -1.20 -4.91 -5.57
C LEU A 41 -2.41 -5.79 -5.27
N LYS A 42 -2.20 -7.10 -5.08
CA LYS A 42 -3.28 -8.03 -4.69
C LYS A 42 -3.86 -7.65 -3.32
N SER A 43 -3.01 -7.38 -2.34
CA SER A 43 -3.45 -7.03 -0.99
C SER A 43 -4.19 -5.70 -0.97
N LEU A 44 -3.66 -4.67 -1.64
CA LEU A 44 -4.33 -3.37 -1.79
C LEU A 44 -5.69 -3.51 -2.46
N ARG A 45 -5.79 -4.27 -3.56
CA ARG A 45 -7.08 -4.52 -4.23
C ARG A 45 -8.11 -5.13 -3.28
N THR A 46 -7.71 -6.09 -2.45
CA THR A 46 -8.60 -6.68 -1.45
C THR A 46 -9.06 -5.66 -0.40
N LYS A 47 -8.19 -4.73 0.03
CA LYS A 47 -8.53 -3.69 1.00
C LYS A 47 -9.42 -2.60 0.39
N ILE A 48 -9.16 -2.18 -0.85
CA ILE A 48 -9.99 -1.22 -1.60
C ILE A 48 -11.40 -1.77 -1.84
N LEU A 49 -11.55 -3.08 -2.02
CA LEU A 49 -12.84 -3.75 -2.20
C LEU A 49 -13.46 -4.25 -0.87
N ASN A 50 -12.88 -3.90 0.28
CA ASN A 50 -13.42 -4.27 1.60
C ASN A 50 -14.75 -3.55 1.85
N GLN A 51 -15.64 -4.07 2.71
CA GLN A 51 -16.90 -3.39 3.05
C GLN A 51 -16.71 -2.23 4.05
N ASN A 52 -15.59 -2.19 4.77
CA ASN A 52 -15.28 -1.14 5.74
C ASN A 52 -14.68 0.09 5.03
N GLU A 53 -15.41 1.21 5.07
CA GLU A 53 -15.03 2.48 4.43
C GLU A 53 -13.65 2.98 4.89
N GLN A 54 -13.37 2.95 6.19
CA GLN A 54 -12.06 3.37 6.73
C GLN A 54 -10.91 2.55 6.13
N THR A 55 -11.05 1.22 6.05
CA THR A 55 -10.05 0.36 5.41
C THR A 55 -9.89 0.67 3.92
N GLN A 56 -10.98 1.01 3.21
CA GLN A 56 -10.90 1.41 1.80
C GLN A 56 -10.12 2.73 1.65
N GLU A 57 -10.45 3.75 2.44
CA GLU A 57 -9.82 5.06 2.39
C GLU A 57 -8.32 4.96 2.69
N LEU A 58 -7.94 4.24 3.76
CA LEU A 58 -6.53 4.02 4.10
C LEU A 58 -5.79 3.26 3.01
N ALA A 59 -6.43 2.30 2.33
CA ALA A 59 -5.83 1.58 1.22
C ALA A 59 -5.66 2.48 -0.03
N ILE A 60 -6.61 3.38 -0.29
CA ILE A 60 -6.51 4.37 -1.37
C ILE A 60 -5.37 5.37 -1.08
N GLU A 61 -5.25 5.84 0.16
CA GLU A 61 -4.16 6.72 0.59
C GLU A 61 -2.78 6.04 0.44
N LEU A 62 -2.65 4.78 0.83
CA LEU A 62 -1.43 4.00 0.62
C LEU A 62 -1.09 3.85 -0.88
N LEU A 63 -2.10 3.63 -1.73
CA LEU A 63 -1.91 3.57 -3.19
C LEU A 63 -1.42 4.91 -3.75
N PHE A 64 -2.01 6.04 -3.32
CA PHE A 64 -1.56 7.38 -3.72
C PHE A 64 -0.14 7.67 -3.25
N ALA A 65 0.18 7.32 -2.01
CA ALA A 65 1.52 7.48 -1.45
C ALA A 65 2.55 6.71 -2.28
N TYR A 66 2.26 5.45 -2.59
CA TYR A 66 3.11 4.64 -3.47
C TYR A 66 3.28 5.29 -4.85
N TRP A 67 2.18 5.70 -5.50
CA TRP A 67 2.24 6.34 -6.83
C TRP A 67 3.12 7.60 -6.83
N LYS A 68 3.00 8.46 -5.81
CA LYS A 68 3.80 9.70 -5.68
C LYS A 68 5.29 9.44 -5.44
N ASN A 69 5.65 8.26 -4.93
CA ASN A 69 7.02 7.91 -4.59
C ASN A 69 7.63 6.89 -5.56
N LEU A 70 6.96 6.58 -6.67
CA LEU A 70 7.53 5.76 -7.72
C LEU A 70 8.72 6.50 -8.36
N PRO A 71 9.91 5.87 -8.47
CA PRO A 71 10.97 6.41 -9.31
C PRO A 71 10.43 6.51 -10.75
N PHE A 72 10.77 7.60 -11.44
CA PHE A 72 10.23 7.99 -12.77
C PHE A 72 10.24 6.88 -13.85
N ASN A 73 11.06 5.83 -13.66
CA ASN A 73 11.15 4.69 -14.56
C ASN A 73 10.08 3.59 -14.36
N PHE A 74 9.22 3.69 -13.33
CA PHE A 74 8.20 2.68 -13.02
C PHE A 74 6.81 2.97 -13.60
N SER A 75 6.57 4.19 -14.07
CA SER A 75 5.25 4.67 -14.53
C SER A 75 4.78 4.08 -15.86
N ILE A 76 5.59 3.24 -16.53
CA ILE A 76 5.30 2.72 -17.88
C ILE A 76 4.52 1.39 -17.89
N ASN A 77 4.41 0.65 -16.77
CA ASN A 77 3.85 -0.71 -16.77
C ASN A 77 2.44 -0.85 -16.15
N LEU A 78 1.60 0.18 -16.20
CA LEU A 78 0.23 0.12 -15.63
C LEU A 78 -0.92 0.17 -16.65
N PHE A 79 -0.66 -0.07 -17.94
CA PHE A 79 -1.70 -0.33 -18.94
C PHE A 79 -1.28 -1.45 -19.91
#